data_AF-A0A533WAD0-F1
#
_entry.id   AF-A0A533WAD0-F1
#
_cell.length_a   1.000
_cell.length_b   1.000
_cell.length_c   1.000
_cell.angle_alpha   90.00
_cell.angle_beta   90.00
_cell.angle_gamma   90.00
#
_symmetry.space_group_name_H-M   'P 1'
#
loop_
_entity.id
_entity.type
_entity.pdbx_description
1 polymer ?
#
loop_
_entity_poly.entity_id
_entity_poly.type
_entity_poly.pdbx_seq_one_letter_code
_entity_poly.pdbx_strand_id
1 'polypeptide(L)'
;MTPLESITSSHHRLMIGQLISTRPRTLRELAERTGISIQGVLKHLEKLKKMGLIEERTLSPRKYLAVRKAYSLKGSKLGDFSRGSLMIVNLSAEREQQELGAAKDVYADLNGMAEELLIQGRRIKDQTRRLQRMIDEFSATESRLKRAVESLDLDPEEKLIAETVFTEDTMESAGTVLSKFYGCRSPDQAIRDVVAKVKMAG
;
A
#
# COMPACT_ATOMS: atom_id res chain seq x y z
N MET A 1 19.34 -8.00 10.71
CA MET A 1 17.96 -7.80 10.21
C MET A 1 18.02 -7.47 8.75
N THR A 2 17.28 -8.21 7.93
CA THR A 2 17.13 -7.88 6.50
C THR A 2 16.38 -6.55 6.34
N PRO A 3 16.50 -5.86 5.19
CA PRO A 3 15.71 -4.66 4.92
C PRO A 3 14.20 -4.92 5.08
N LEU A 4 13.73 -6.10 4.70
CA LEU A 4 12.32 -6.48 4.84
C LEU A 4 11.88 -6.58 6.32
N GLU A 5 12.65 -7.28 7.16
CA GLU A 5 12.39 -7.41 8.62
C GLU A 5 12.41 -6.06 9.35
N SER A 6 13.29 -5.15 8.92
CA SER A 6 13.34 -3.82 9.50
C SER A 6 12.11 -2.97 9.12
N ILE A 7 11.39 -3.26 8.03
CA ILE A 7 10.16 -2.54 7.68
C ILE A 7 8.97 -3.14 8.42
N THR A 8 8.83 -4.48 8.35
CA THR A 8 7.69 -5.22 8.92
C THR A 8 7.64 -5.16 10.45
N SER A 9 8.79 -4.99 11.10
CA SER A 9 8.88 -4.79 12.55
C SER A 9 8.27 -3.48 13.07
N SER A 10 7.77 -2.59 12.20
CA SER A 10 7.14 -1.34 12.63
C SER A 10 5.86 -1.05 11.86
N HIS A 11 4.76 -1.08 12.61
CA HIS A 11 3.43 -0.71 12.14
C HIS A 11 3.42 0.64 11.39
N HIS A 12 4.06 1.68 11.93
CA HIS A 12 4.13 2.99 11.26
C HIS A 12 4.93 2.97 9.94
N ARG A 13 5.99 2.15 9.82
CA ARG A 13 6.74 2.05 8.55
C ARG A 13 5.93 1.33 7.48
N LEU A 14 5.18 0.29 7.85
CA LEU A 14 4.25 -0.39 6.95
C LEU A 14 3.14 0.55 6.50
N MET A 15 2.52 1.28 7.45
CA MET A 15 1.46 2.24 7.14
C MET A 15 1.95 3.37 6.23
N ILE A 16 3.13 3.93 6.49
CA ILE A 16 3.76 4.93 5.61
C ILE A 16 4.01 4.33 4.22
N GLY A 17 4.56 3.11 4.15
CA GLY A 17 4.81 2.39 2.89
C GLY A 17 3.54 2.19 2.06
N GLN A 18 2.45 1.73 2.69
CA GLN A 18 1.14 1.58 2.06
C GLN A 18 0.57 2.92 1.58
N LEU A 19 0.73 3.99 2.38
CA LEU A 19 0.24 5.31 2.00
C LEU A 19 0.98 5.83 0.76
N ILE A 20 2.31 5.72 0.71
CA ILE A 20 3.12 6.24 -0.41
C ILE A 20 3.18 5.30 -1.63
N SER A 21 2.60 4.09 -1.56
CA SER A 21 2.56 3.15 -2.68
C SER A 21 1.52 3.55 -3.73
N THR A 22 0.44 4.17 -3.27
CA THR A 22 -0.69 4.59 -4.11
C THR A 22 -0.39 5.89 -4.85
N ARG A 23 0.12 6.91 -4.14
CA ARG A 23 0.56 8.19 -4.72
C ARG A 23 1.65 8.85 -3.88
N PRO A 24 2.43 9.79 -4.44
CA PRO A 24 3.40 10.53 -3.64
C PRO A 24 2.70 11.40 -2.59
N ARG A 25 3.12 11.36 -1.32
CA ARG A 25 2.46 12.11 -0.22
C ARG A 25 3.39 13.10 0.47
N THR A 26 2.82 14.10 1.12
CA THR A 26 3.57 15.11 1.90
C THR A 26 3.77 14.67 3.35
N LEU A 27 4.73 15.25 4.06
CA LEU A 27 4.96 14.95 5.49
C LEU A 27 3.73 15.21 6.35
N ARG A 28 3.02 16.31 6.06
CA ARG A 28 1.81 16.71 6.79
C ARG A 28 0.72 15.67 6.61
N GLU A 29 0.52 15.21 5.38
CA GLU A 29 -0.46 14.18 5.08
C GLU A 29 -0.13 12.86 5.78
N LEU A 30 1.13 12.43 5.70
CA LEU A 30 1.58 11.21 6.38
C LEU A 30 1.39 11.29 7.89
N ALA A 31 1.72 12.42 8.51
CA ALA A 31 1.54 12.64 9.95
C ALA A 31 0.06 12.53 10.34
N GLU A 32 -0.82 13.19 9.59
CA GLU A 32 -2.27 13.16 9.85
C GLU A 32 -2.84 11.75 9.67
N ARG A 33 -2.49 11.04 8.59
CA ARG A 33 -3.01 9.70 8.29
C ARG A 33 -2.49 8.63 9.24
N THR A 34 -1.26 8.78 9.74
CA THR A 34 -0.63 7.80 10.64
C THR A 34 -0.82 8.13 12.12
N GLY A 35 -1.30 9.33 12.45
CA GLY A 35 -1.50 9.77 13.83
C GLY A 35 -0.21 10.06 14.61
N ILE A 36 0.94 10.19 13.92
CA ILE A 36 2.23 10.49 14.56
C ILE A 36 2.73 11.89 14.19
N SER A 37 3.65 12.43 14.99
CA SER A 37 4.24 13.75 14.72
C SER A 37 5.03 13.78 13.40
N ILE A 38 5.14 14.96 12.79
CA ILE A 38 5.94 15.17 11.57
C ILE A 38 7.40 14.69 11.75
N GLN A 39 7.98 14.90 12.94
CA GLN A 39 9.32 14.39 13.26
C GLN A 39 9.37 12.86 13.32
N GLY A 40 8.32 12.22 13.84
CA GLY A 40 8.16 10.76 13.81
C GLY A 40 8.10 10.21 12.40
N VAL A 41 7.32 10.86 11.52
CA VAL A 41 7.26 10.53 10.08
C VAL A 41 8.64 10.66 9.44
N LEU A 42 9.34 11.77 9.65
CA LEU A 42 10.69 12.00 9.12
C LEU A 42 11.66 10.88 9.53
N LYS A 43 11.64 10.49 10.81
CA LYS A 43 12.48 9.39 11.32
C LYS A 43 12.21 8.06 10.60
N HIS A 44 10.96 7.80 10.25
CA HIS A 44 10.59 6.60 9.51
C HIS A 44 10.97 6.68 8.03
N LEU A 45 10.73 7.82 7.37
CA LEU A 45 11.12 8.05 5.99
C LEU A 45 12.64 7.97 5.81
N GLU A 46 13.43 8.53 6.71
CA GLU A 46 14.90 8.43 6.67
C GLU A 46 15.37 6.97 6.71
N LYS A 47 14.72 6.12 7.50
CA LYS A 47 15.02 4.68 7.51
C LYS A 47 14.67 4.04 6.17
N LEU A 48 13.49 4.30 5.64
CA LEU A 48 13.05 3.77 4.34
C LEU A 48 13.94 4.26 3.18
N LYS A 49 14.43 5.51 3.25
CA LYS A 49 15.35 6.13 2.29
C LYS A 49 16.72 5.46 2.31
N LYS A 50 17.28 5.22 3.50
CA LYS A 50 18.54 4.47 3.66
C LYS A 50 18.47 3.06 3.10
N MET A 51 17.27 2.48 3.06
CA MET A 51 17.02 1.15 2.50
C MET A 51 16.80 1.19 0.98
N GLY A 52 16.83 2.37 0.36
CA GLY A 52 16.65 2.55 -1.07
C GLY A 52 15.22 2.36 -1.57
N LEU A 53 14.23 2.37 -0.66
CA LEU A 53 12.84 2.01 -0.97
C LEU A 53 11.98 3.19 -1.35
N ILE A 54 12.35 4.39 -0.93
CA ILE A 54 11.59 5.59 -1.23
C ILE A 54 12.42 6.56 -2.05
N GLU A 55 11.71 7.34 -2.85
CA GLU A 55 12.24 8.48 -3.57
C GLU A 55 11.59 9.75 -3.03
N GLU A 56 12.36 10.84 -3.08
CA GLU A 56 11.93 12.16 -2.64
C GLU A 56 11.83 13.03 -3.89
N ARG A 57 10.61 13.43 -4.25
CA ARG A 57 10.36 14.35 -5.36
C ARG A 57 10.43 15.78 -4.81
N THR A 58 11.44 16.52 -5.24
CA THR A 58 11.51 17.96 -4.95
C THR A 58 10.67 18.71 -5.97
N LEU A 59 9.74 19.52 -5.47
CA LEU A 59 8.86 20.35 -6.26
C LEU A 59 9.38 21.78 -6.23
N SER A 60 9.45 22.40 -7.40
CA SER A 60 9.65 23.85 -7.48
C SER A 60 8.29 24.50 -7.25
N PRO A 61 8.10 25.36 -6.23
CA PRO A 61 6.86 26.09 -6.08
C PRO A 61 6.72 27.03 -7.29
N ARG A 62 5.76 26.74 -8.17
CA ARG A 62 5.60 27.49 -9.42
C ARG A 62 4.18 28.01 -9.57
N LYS A 63 3.20 27.12 -9.75
CA LYS A 63 1.90 27.54 -10.30
C LYS A 63 0.69 27.16 -9.45
N TYR A 64 0.64 25.95 -8.91
CA TYR A 64 -0.57 25.42 -8.26
C TYR A 64 -0.33 24.98 -6.81
N LEU A 65 0.83 24.42 -6.49
CA LEU A 65 1.14 23.75 -5.24
C LEU A 65 2.12 24.58 -4.41
N ALA A 66 1.87 24.64 -3.10
CA ALA A 66 2.71 25.37 -2.15
C ALA A 66 3.77 24.47 -1.49
N VAL A 67 3.71 23.16 -1.72
CA VAL A 67 4.63 22.18 -1.12
C VAL A 67 5.90 21.99 -1.93
N ARG A 68 7.00 21.75 -1.23
CA ARG A 68 8.33 21.59 -1.84
C ARG A 68 8.78 20.15 -1.99
N LYS A 69 8.13 19.21 -1.30
CA LYS A 69 8.55 17.81 -1.26
C LYS A 69 7.35 16.88 -1.17
N ALA A 70 7.41 15.80 -1.94
CA ALA A 70 6.53 14.64 -1.82
C ALA A 70 7.37 13.35 -1.85
N TYR A 71 6.90 12.30 -1.20
CA TYR A 71 7.59 11.01 -1.06
C TYR A 71 6.78 9.91 -1.72
N SER A 72 7.44 9.09 -2.55
CA SER A 72 6.85 7.92 -3.21
C SER A 72 7.75 6.70 -3.05
N LEU A 73 7.22 5.52 -3.34
CA LEU A 73 8.00 4.29 -3.43
C LEU A 73 8.86 4.26 -4.71
N LYS A 74 10.13 3.87 -4.54
CA LYS A 74 11.09 3.61 -5.61
C LYS A 74 10.85 2.19 -6.15
N GLY A 75 9.90 2.06 -7.06
CA GLY A 75 9.50 0.79 -7.68
C GLY A 75 8.19 0.22 -7.11
N SER A 76 7.65 -0.80 -7.78
CA SER A 76 6.30 -1.34 -7.55
C SER A 76 6.21 -2.47 -6.54
N LYS A 77 7.29 -2.76 -5.80
CA LYS A 77 7.35 -3.88 -4.86
C LYS A 77 7.73 -3.42 -3.47
N LEU A 78 6.71 -3.16 -2.65
CA LEU A 78 6.76 -3.35 -1.21
C LEU A 78 5.67 -4.39 -0.87
N GLY A 79 6.06 -5.65 -0.74
CA GLY A 79 5.14 -6.74 -0.39
C GLY A 79 5.09 -6.93 1.14
N ASP A 80 3.90 -6.73 1.70
CA ASP A 80 3.49 -6.85 3.11
C ASP A 80 3.26 -8.31 3.52
N PHE A 81 3.63 -8.67 4.76
CA PHE A 81 2.93 -9.68 5.56
C PHE A 81 3.25 -9.50 7.06
N SER A 82 2.63 -8.53 7.74
CA SER A 82 2.46 -8.66 9.20
C SER A 82 1.27 -7.86 9.75
N ARG A 83 0.07 -8.28 9.35
CA ARG A 83 -1.13 -8.52 10.19
C ARG A 83 -2.32 -9.02 9.33
N GLY A 84 -2.10 -9.96 8.40
CA GLY A 84 -3.17 -10.36 7.47
C GLY A 84 -2.98 -11.56 6.55
N SER A 85 -1.80 -12.20 6.45
CA SER A 85 -1.79 -13.61 6.06
C SER A 85 -2.22 -14.43 7.27
N LEU A 86 -3.14 -15.36 7.07
CA LEU A 86 -3.17 -16.61 7.84
C LEU A 86 -1.81 -17.30 7.68
N MET A 87 -0.84 -16.90 8.51
CA MET A 87 0.32 -17.72 8.79
C MET A 87 -0.17 -18.73 9.82
N ILE A 88 -0.70 -19.85 9.35
CA ILE A 88 -0.84 -21.02 10.20
C ILE A 88 0.57 -21.52 10.43
N VAL A 89 1.16 -21.08 11.53
CA VAL A 89 2.36 -21.72 12.07
C VAL A 89 1.89 -23.08 12.56
N ASN A 90 2.13 -24.12 11.74
CA ASN A 90 2.08 -25.49 12.24
C ASN A 90 3.28 -25.66 13.17
N LEU A 91 3.07 -25.38 14.45
CA LEU A 91 3.92 -25.88 15.52
C LEU A 91 3.58 -27.37 15.65
N SER A 92 4.23 -28.20 14.84
CA SER A 92 4.36 -29.62 15.18
C SER A 92 5.19 -29.69 16.45
N ALA A 93 4.52 -29.70 17.59
CA ALA A 93 5.09 -30.15 18.85
C ALA A 93 4.51 -31.54 19.11
N GLU A 94 5.35 -32.56 18.95
CA GLU A 94 5.10 -33.89 19.50
C GLU A 94 4.93 -33.79 21.02
N ARG A 95 3.93 -34.50 21.58
CA ARG A 95 4.09 -35.26 22.83
C ARG A 95 3.01 -36.32 22.99
N GLU A 96 3.46 -37.47 23.45
CA GLU A 96 2.76 -38.73 23.64
C GLU A 96 1.72 -38.75 24.79
N GLN A 97 0.69 -39.57 24.56
CA GLN A 97 -0.07 -40.47 25.45
C GLN A 97 -0.73 -39.95 26.76
N GLN A 98 -2.06 -40.11 26.86
CA GLN A 98 -2.66 -41.24 27.60
C GLN A 98 -4.19 -41.35 27.40
N GLU A 99 -4.68 -42.57 27.61
CA GLU A 99 -5.99 -43.17 27.33
C GLU A 99 -7.20 -42.51 28.02
N LEU A 100 -8.38 -42.64 27.41
CA LEU A 100 -9.65 -42.83 28.13
C LEU A 100 -10.65 -43.55 27.21
N GLY A 101 -11.23 -44.63 27.74
CA GLY A 101 -12.06 -45.56 26.99
C GLY A 101 -13.51 -45.14 26.75
N ALA A 102 -14.10 -45.85 25.79
CA ALA A 102 -15.51 -46.15 25.56
C ALA A 102 -16.52 -44.99 25.39
N ALA A 103 -16.69 -44.56 24.14
CA ALA A 103 -17.97 -44.10 23.61
C ALA A 103 -18.09 -44.48 22.12
N LYS A 104 -19.28 -44.90 21.68
CA LYS A 104 -19.57 -45.37 20.31
C LYS A 104 -19.11 -44.33 19.26
N ASP A 105 -18.15 -44.79 18.45
CA ASP A 105 -17.63 -44.23 17.18
C ASP A 105 -17.08 -42.80 17.14
N VAL A 106 -16.38 -42.38 18.21
CA VAL A 106 -15.60 -41.13 18.25
C VAL A 106 -14.56 -41.03 17.12
N TYR A 107 -14.09 -42.16 16.59
CA TYR A 107 -13.14 -42.20 15.46
C TYR A 107 -13.78 -41.79 14.14
N ALA A 108 -15.00 -42.23 13.84
CA ALA A 108 -15.70 -41.81 12.63
C ALA A 108 -16.00 -40.31 12.65
N ASP A 109 -16.41 -39.76 13.79
CA ASP A 109 -16.65 -38.32 13.96
C ASP A 109 -15.37 -37.49 13.82
N LEU A 110 -14.26 -37.93 14.43
CA LEU A 110 -12.95 -37.28 14.27
C LEU A 110 -12.44 -37.33 12.83
N ASN A 111 -12.68 -38.44 12.12
CA ASN A 111 -12.28 -38.58 10.72
C ASN A 111 -13.12 -37.69 9.81
N GLY A 112 -14.42 -37.55 10.07
CA GLY A 112 -15.29 -36.58 9.39
C GLY A 112 -14.83 -35.14 9.61
N MET A 113 -14.50 -34.76 10.85
CA MET A 113 -13.96 -33.43 11.16
C MET A 113 -12.60 -33.19 10.49
N ALA A 114 -11.73 -34.20 10.41
CA ALA A 114 -10.44 -34.10 9.73
C ALA A 114 -10.62 -33.88 8.22
N GLU A 115 -11.55 -34.58 7.58
CA GLU A 115 -11.90 -34.39 6.17
C GLU A 115 -12.45 -32.99 5.91
N GLU A 116 -13.37 -32.51 6.76
CA GLU A 116 -13.91 -31.15 6.65
C GLU A 116 -12.82 -30.08 6.78
N LEU A 117 -11.89 -30.23 7.73
CA LEU A 117 -10.76 -29.32 7.89
C LEU A 117 -9.83 -29.31 6.67
N LEU A 118 -9.58 -30.47 6.06
CA LEU A 118 -8.76 -30.57 4.84
C LEU A 118 -9.44 -29.87 3.66
N ILE A 119 -10.76 -30.02 3.52
CA ILE A 119 -11.54 -29.36 2.47
C ILE A 119 -11.55 -27.85 2.67
N GLN A 120 -11.80 -27.39 3.90
CA GLN A 120 -11.74 -25.96 4.24
C GLN A 120 -10.34 -25.38 4.00
N GLY A 121 -9.28 -26.11 4.40
CA GLY A 121 -7.89 -25.71 4.18
C GLY A 121 -7.54 -25.57 2.69
N ARG A 122 -8.03 -26.48 1.83
CA ARG A 122 -7.88 -26.35 0.36
C ARG A 122 -8.61 -25.13 -0.17
N ARG A 123 -9.86 -24.90 0.26
CA ARG A 123 -10.67 -23.74 -0.15
C ARG A 123 -9.99 -22.42 0.21
N ILE A 124 -9.45 -22.31 1.42
CA ILE A 124 -8.71 -21.12 1.87
C ILE A 124 -7.47 -20.90 1.00
N LYS A 125 -6.67 -21.94 0.74
CA LYS A 125 -5.49 -21.82 -0.14
C LYS A 125 -5.84 -21.33 -1.54
N ASP A 126 -6.94 -21.82 -2.11
CA ASP A 126 -7.39 -21.39 -3.43
C ASP A 126 -7.91 -19.95 -3.42
N GLN A 127 -8.61 -19.53 -2.38
CA GLN A 127 -9.02 -18.13 -2.20
C GLN A 127 -7.81 -17.21 -2.05
N THR A 128 -6.82 -17.58 -1.26
CA THR A 128 -5.56 -16.83 -1.11
C THR A 128 -4.83 -16.68 -2.44
N ARG A 129 -4.75 -17.74 -3.25
CA ARG A 129 -4.14 -17.69 -4.59
C ARG A 129 -4.91 -16.79 -5.57
N ARG A 130 -6.24 -16.69 -5.43
CA ARG A 130 -7.06 -15.77 -6.24
C ARG A 130 -6.81 -14.33 -5.82
N LEU A 131 -6.81 -14.06 -4.51
CA LEU A 131 -6.48 -12.74 -3.98
C LEU A 131 -5.08 -12.29 -4.38
N GLN A 132 -4.08 -13.18 -4.32
CA GLN A 132 -2.73 -12.86 -4.76
C GLN A 132 -2.68 -12.45 -6.23
N ARG A 133 -3.39 -13.17 -7.11
CA ARG A 133 -3.48 -12.80 -8.54
C ARG A 133 -4.14 -11.45 -8.76
N MET A 134 -5.23 -11.16 -8.03
CA MET A 134 -5.88 -9.85 -8.09
C MET A 134 -4.94 -8.72 -7.62
N ILE A 135 -4.16 -8.95 -6.57
CA ILE A 135 -3.15 -8.00 -6.08
C ILE A 135 -2.08 -7.78 -7.15
N ASP A 136 -1.56 -8.84 -7.75
CA ASP A 136 -0.51 -8.75 -8.78
C ASP A 136 -1.01 -7.98 -10.01
N GLU A 137 -2.24 -8.23 -10.46
CA GLU A 137 -2.89 -7.51 -11.57
C GLU A 137 -3.11 -6.03 -11.24
N PHE A 138 -3.56 -5.72 -10.02
CA PHE A 138 -3.75 -4.35 -9.56
C PHE A 138 -2.42 -3.59 -9.52
N SER A 139 -1.39 -4.15 -8.89
CA SER A 139 -0.05 -3.56 -8.84
C SER A 139 0.58 -3.38 -10.23
N ALA A 140 0.33 -4.30 -11.16
CA ALA A 140 0.77 -4.15 -12.55
C ALA A 140 0.06 -2.96 -13.23
N THR A 141 -1.22 -2.74 -12.94
CA THR A 141 -2.01 -1.62 -13.46
C THR A 141 -1.52 -0.29 -12.87
N GLU A 142 -1.29 -0.20 -11.57
CA GLU A 142 -0.67 0.99 -10.93
C GLU A 142 0.69 1.32 -11.55
N SER A 143 1.52 0.30 -11.77
CA SER A 143 2.85 0.47 -12.38
C SER A 143 2.77 0.95 -13.83
N ARG A 144 1.73 0.57 -14.56
CA ARG A 144 1.46 1.07 -15.92
C ARG A 144 0.98 2.52 -15.87
N LEU A 145 0.08 2.85 -14.95
CA LEU A 145 -0.41 4.21 -14.74
C LEU A 145 0.74 5.16 -14.39
N LYS A 146 1.60 4.80 -13.42
CA LYS A 146 2.76 5.61 -13.03
C LYS A 146 3.67 5.88 -14.23
N ARG A 147 4.01 4.83 -15.01
CA ARG A 147 4.84 4.97 -16.22
C ARG A 147 4.17 5.84 -17.29
N ALA A 148 2.86 5.71 -17.47
CA ALA A 148 2.12 6.54 -18.41
C ALA A 148 2.21 8.02 -18.01
N VAL A 149 1.95 8.35 -16.73
CA VAL A 149 2.07 9.74 -16.24
C VAL A 149 3.51 10.25 -16.32
N GLU A 150 4.51 9.42 -16.00
CA GLU A 150 5.92 9.77 -16.11
C GLU A 150 6.35 10.07 -17.54
N SER A 151 5.74 9.39 -18.54
CA SER A 151 6.03 9.59 -19.96
C SER A 151 5.40 10.85 -20.57
N LEU A 152 4.39 11.44 -19.91
CA LEU A 152 3.79 12.68 -20.37
C LEU A 152 4.77 13.85 -20.24
N ASP A 153 4.70 14.78 -21.20
CA ASP A 153 5.42 16.05 -21.18
C ASP A 153 4.74 17.04 -20.21
N LEU A 154 4.79 16.68 -18.94
CA LEU A 154 4.28 17.44 -17.81
C LEU A 154 5.44 17.78 -16.89
N ASP A 155 5.39 18.97 -16.29
CA ASP A 155 6.37 19.31 -15.26
C ASP A 155 6.13 18.49 -13.96
N PRO A 156 7.10 18.46 -13.02
CA PRO A 156 6.97 17.64 -11.80
C PRO A 156 5.75 17.98 -10.92
N GLU A 157 5.25 19.22 -10.99
CA GLU A 157 4.08 19.70 -10.27
C GLU A 157 2.80 19.16 -10.94
N GLU A 158 2.71 19.27 -12.27
CA GLU A 158 1.61 18.76 -13.07
C GLU A 158 1.52 17.23 -13.03
N LYS A 159 2.66 16.52 -13.02
CA LYS A 159 2.71 15.06 -12.82
C LYS A 159 2.11 14.64 -11.47
N LEU A 160 2.39 15.40 -10.42
CA LEU A 160 1.84 15.12 -9.09
C LEU A 160 0.32 15.37 -9.02
N ILE A 161 -0.17 16.39 -9.72
CA ILE A 161 -1.61 16.65 -9.85
C ILE A 161 -2.27 15.52 -10.63
N ALA A 162 -1.70 15.10 -11.77
CA ALA A 162 -2.21 13.99 -12.57
C ALA A 162 -2.26 12.68 -11.75
N GLU A 163 -1.17 12.32 -11.07
CA GLU A 163 -1.12 11.14 -10.17
C GLU A 163 -2.21 11.22 -9.08
N THR A 164 -2.45 12.40 -8.49
CA THR A 164 -3.49 12.58 -7.48
C THR A 164 -4.89 12.39 -8.07
N VAL A 165 -5.14 12.91 -9.27
CA VAL A 165 -6.44 12.78 -9.94
C VAL A 165 -6.74 11.33 -10.33
N PHE A 166 -5.74 10.56 -10.78
CA PHE A 166 -5.95 9.17 -11.19
C PHE A 166 -6.00 8.15 -10.04
N THR A 167 -5.64 8.56 -8.82
CA THR A 167 -5.59 7.66 -7.66
C THR A 167 -6.68 7.93 -6.62
N GLU A 168 -7.36 9.07 -6.71
CA GLU A 168 -8.50 9.39 -5.85
C GLU A 168 -9.81 8.99 -6.55
N ASP A 169 -10.80 8.52 -5.78
CA ASP A 169 -12.04 7.95 -6.32
C ASP A 169 -12.89 8.95 -7.11
N THR A 170 -12.78 10.23 -6.78
CA THR A 170 -13.51 11.32 -7.42
C THR A 170 -12.65 12.56 -7.61
N MET A 171 -13.03 13.40 -8.58
CA MET A 171 -12.39 14.71 -8.82
C MET A 171 -12.50 15.64 -7.59
N GLU A 172 -13.61 15.53 -6.84
CA GLU A 172 -13.82 16.30 -5.61
C GLU A 172 -12.87 15.84 -4.48
N SER A 173 -12.66 14.52 -4.34
CA SER A 173 -11.66 13.98 -3.40
C SER A 173 -10.26 14.44 -3.76
N ALA A 174 -9.90 14.36 -5.05
CA ALA A 174 -8.64 14.89 -5.56
C ALA A 174 -8.47 16.38 -5.24
N GLY A 175 -9.51 17.20 -5.46
CA GLY A 175 -9.47 18.62 -5.15
C GLY A 175 -9.28 18.91 -3.66
N THR A 176 -9.96 18.14 -2.80
CA THR A 176 -9.82 18.24 -1.34
C THR A 176 -8.40 17.91 -0.91
N VAL A 177 -7.83 16.84 -1.45
CA VAL A 177 -6.45 16.41 -1.19
C VAL A 177 -5.44 17.47 -1.65
N LEU A 178 -5.58 18.00 -2.88
CA LEU A 178 -4.74 19.05 -3.44
C LEU A 178 -4.74 20.31 -2.57
N SER A 179 -5.93 20.75 -2.15
CA SER A 179 -6.07 21.92 -1.28
C SER A 179 -5.45 21.67 0.11
N LYS A 180 -5.87 20.59 0.77
CA LYS A 180 -5.51 20.33 2.17
C LYS A 180 -4.04 19.97 2.38
N PHE A 181 -3.49 19.13 1.51
CA PHE A 181 -2.18 18.50 1.72
C PHE A 181 -1.08 19.04 0.82
N TYR A 182 -1.44 19.58 -0.35
CA TYR A 182 -0.49 20.16 -1.30
C TYR A 182 -0.57 21.70 -1.36
N GLY A 183 -1.50 22.30 -0.60
CA GLY A 183 -1.64 23.76 -0.49
C GLY A 183 -2.14 24.41 -1.78
N CYS A 184 -2.91 23.68 -2.58
CA CYS A 184 -3.46 24.20 -3.82
C CYS A 184 -4.61 25.18 -3.54
N ARG A 185 -4.44 26.44 -3.96
CA ARG A 185 -5.46 27.50 -3.74
C ARG A 185 -6.68 27.35 -4.64
N SER A 186 -6.50 26.76 -5.82
CA SER A 186 -7.55 26.63 -6.83
C SER A 186 -7.49 25.22 -7.44
N PRO A 187 -7.85 24.18 -6.67
CA PRO A 187 -7.73 22.78 -7.09
C PRO A 187 -8.49 22.49 -8.38
N ASP A 188 -9.71 23.01 -8.54
CA ASP A 188 -10.52 22.76 -9.74
C ASP A 188 -9.86 23.28 -11.02
N GLN A 189 -9.25 24.47 -10.94
CA GLN A 189 -8.51 25.03 -12.07
C GLN A 189 -7.26 24.21 -12.39
N ALA A 190 -6.51 23.82 -11.36
CA ALA A 190 -5.31 23.00 -11.51
C ALA A 190 -5.64 21.64 -12.15
N ILE A 191 -6.70 20.98 -11.70
CA ILE A 191 -7.18 19.71 -12.27
C ILE A 191 -7.59 19.91 -13.72
N ARG A 192 -8.39 20.95 -14.04
CA ARG A 192 -8.82 21.22 -15.43
C ARG A 192 -7.64 21.43 -16.37
N ASP A 193 -6.67 22.25 -15.97
CA ASP A 193 -5.51 22.58 -16.79
C ASP A 193 -4.65 21.34 -17.06
N VAL A 194 -4.40 20.52 -16.03
CA VAL A 194 -3.60 19.29 -16.15
C VAL A 194 -4.35 18.24 -16.96
N VAL A 195 -5.64 18.03 -16.73
CA VAL A 195 -6.45 17.08 -17.50
C VAL A 195 -6.53 17.48 -18.98
N ALA A 196 -6.64 18.78 -19.27
CA ALA A 196 -6.60 19.27 -20.65
C ALA A 196 -5.27 18.95 -21.33
N LYS A 197 -4.14 19.17 -20.65
CA LYS A 197 -2.81 18.80 -21.18
C LYS A 197 -2.66 17.30 -21.39
N VAL A 198 -3.10 16.48 -20.44
CA VAL A 198 -3.07 15.01 -20.56
C VAL A 198 -3.86 14.55 -21.78
N LYS A 199 -5.04 15.15 -22.04
CA LYS A 199 -5.86 14.83 -23.23
C LYS A 199 -5.24 15.25 -24.56
N MET A 200 -4.36 16.26 -24.55
CA MET A 200 -3.64 16.70 -25.76
C MET A 200 -2.38 15.88 -26.04
N ALA A 201 -1.88 15.16 -25.03
CA ALA A 201 -0.65 14.38 -25.09
C ALA A 201 -0.87 12.87 -25.36
N GLY A 202 -2.12 12.41 -25.36
CA GLY A 202 -2.52 11.03 -25.69
C GLY A 202 -3.34 10.97 -26.96
#